data_AF-A0A8C6CNM7-F1
#
_entry.id   AF-A0A8C6CNM7-F1
#
_cell.length_a   1.000
_cell.length_b   1.000
_cell.length_c   1.000
_cell.angle_alpha   90.00
_cell.angle_beta   90.00
_cell.angle_gamma   90.00
#
_symmetry.space_group_name_H-M   'P 1'
#
loop_
_entity.id
_entity.type
_entity.pdbx_description
1 polymer ?
#
loop_
_entity_poly.entity_id
_entity_poly.type
_entity_poly.pdbx_seq_one_letter_code
_entity_poly.pdbx_strand_id
1 'polypeptide(L)'
;MAVPPGHGPFSGFPGPQEHTQVLPEVRLLPRRLPLAFRDATSAPLRKLSVDLIKTYKHINEVYYAKKKRRAQQAPPQDSSTKKEKKVLNHGYDDDNHDYIVRSGERWLERYEIDSLIGKGSFGQVRDAPQHPDPGTHW
;
A
#
# COMPACT_ATOMS: atom_id res chain seq x y z
N MET A 1 75.84 -27.06 55.75
CA MET A 1 76.02 -28.50 55.46
C MET A 1 74.67 -29.19 55.53
N ALA A 2 74.19 -29.76 54.42
CA ALA A 2 73.27 -30.92 54.34
C ALA A 2 72.92 -31.16 52.86
N VAL A 3 72.97 -32.42 52.44
CA VAL A 3 72.90 -32.94 51.05
C VAL A 3 71.45 -32.93 50.51
N PRO A 4 71.22 -32.71 49.20
CA PRO A 4 69.96 -33.10 48.57
C PRO A 4 70.07 -34.49 47.92
N PRO A 5 69.15 -35.44 48.19
CA PRO A 5 68.83 -36.53 47.27
C PRO A 5 67.47 -36.22 46.59
N GLY A 6 67.11 -36.69 45.41
CA GLY A 6 67.66 -37.67 44.49
C GLY A 6 66.67 -37.78 43.32
N HIS A 7 67.12 -38.39 42.22
CA HIS A 7 66.45 -38.44 40.92
C HIS A 7 65.14 -39.26 40.89
N GLY A 8 64.27 -38.90 39.94
CA GLY A 8 63.33 -39.79 39.27
C GLY A 8 63.10 -39.32 37.82
N PRO A 9 63.19 -40.17 36.78
CA PRO A 9 63.05 -39.76 35.39
C PRO A 9 61.60 -39.83 34.87
N PHE A 10 61.29 -38.87 34.00
CA PHE A 10 60.42 -38.95 32.82
C PHE A 10 59.00 -39.55 32.94
N SER A 11 58.01 -38.67 33.07
CA SER A 11 56.65 -38.88 32.54
C SER A 11 56.37 -37.81 31.48
N GLY A 12 55.95 -38.25 30.31
CA GLY A 12 55.99 -37.51 29.04
C GLY A 12 55.31 -36.14 29.01
N PHE A 13 55.84 -35.31 28.11
CA PHE A 13 55.28 -34.03 27.69
C PHE A 13 53.83 -34.17 27.18
N PRO A 14 52.88 -33.31 27.59
CA PRO A 14 51.75 -32.98 26.74
C PRO A 14 52.22 -31.94 25.70
N GLY A 15 51.93 -32.22 24.43
CA GLY A 15 52.39 -31.44 23.27
C GLY A 15 51.84 -30.01 23.18
N PRO A 16 52.34 -29.24 22.20
CA PRO A 16 52.05 -27.81 22.07
C PRO A 16 50.58 -27.58 21.70
N GLN A 17 49.89 -26.72 22.45
CA GLN A 17 48.59 -26.21 22.06
C GLN A 17 48.77 -25.13 20.99
N GLU A 18 48.51 -25.50 19.73
CA GLU A 18 48.36 -24.57 18.60
C GLU A 18 47.02 -23.83 18.74
N HIS A 19 47.08 -22.56 19.12
CA HIS A 19 45.93 -21.66 19.10
C HIS A 19 45.63 -21.25 17.64
N THR A 20 44.82 -22.03 16.94
CA THR A 20 44.29 -21.61 15.63
C THR A 20 43.16 -20.60 15.85
N GLN A 21 43.44 -19.33 15.59
CA GLN A 21 42.44 -18.28 15.39
C GLN A 21 41.63 -18.60 14.12
N VAL A 22 40.46 -19.21 14.27
CA VAL A 22 39.49 -19.40 13.18
C VAL A 22 38.61 -18.16 13.07
N LEU A 23 38.79 -17.41 11.97
CA LEU A 23 37.86 -16.37 11.51
C LEU A 23 36.43 -16.94 11.43
N PRO A 24 35.38 -16.16 11.74
CA PRO A 24 34.02 -16.64 11.62
C PRO A 24 33.69 -16.81 10.14
N GLU A 25 33.59 -18.08 9.74
CA GLU A 25 33.07 -18.52 8.46
C GLU A 25 31.73 -17.82 8.21
N VAL A 26 31.68 -16.96 7.19
CA VAL A 26 30.44 -16.33 6.72
C VAL A 26 29.51 -17.49 6.36
N ARG A 27 28.58 -17.80 7.26
CA ARG A 27 27.51 -18.76 7.03
C ARG A 27 26.72 -18.28 5.83
N LEU A 28 27.09 -18.75 4.65
CA LEU A 28 26.21 -18.81 3.50
C LEU A 28 25.04 -19.69 3.92
N LEU A 29 24.03 -19.08 4.54
CA LEU A 29 22.75 -19.72 4.75
C LEU A 29 22.33 -20.24 3.38
N PRO A 30 22.13 -21.56 3.19
CA PRO A 30 21.44 -22.00 2.00
C PRO A 30 20.07 -21.34 2.10
N ARG A 31 19.81 -20.34 1.24
CA ARG A 31 18.45 -19.87 0.97
C ARG A 31 17.71 -21.06 0.40
N ARG A 32 17.26 -21.96 1.26
CA ARG A 32 16.27 -22.98 0.95
C ARG A 32 14.98 -22.21 0.73
N LEU A 33 14.82 -21.69 -0.49
CA LEU A 33 13.51 -21.35 -1.00
C LEU A 33 12.63 -22.60 -0.75
N PRO A 34 11.48 -22.46 -0.07
CA PRO A 34 10.58 -23.59 0.13
C PRO A 34 10.33 -24.27 -1.23
N LEU A 35 10.78 -25.51 -1.38
CA LEU A 35 10.53 -26.33 -2.57
C LEU A 35 9.06 -26.75 -2.71
N ALA A 36 8.21 -26.39 -1.74
CA ALA A 36 6.77 -26.49 -1.87
C ALA A 36 6.32 -25.44 -2.89
N PHE A 37 6.32 -25.85 -4.17
CA PHE A 37 5.64 -25.13 -5.22
C PHE A 37 4.20 -24.91 -4.75
N ARG A 38 3.84 -23.66 -4.45
CA ARG A 38 2.44 -23.30 -4.18
C ARG A 38 1.63 -23.78 -5.37
N ASP A 39 0.44 -24.32 -5.13
CA ASP A 39 -0.44 -24.76 -6.20
C ASP A 39 -0.45 -23.68 -7.30
N ALA A 40 -0.13 -24.10 -8.53
CA ALA A 40 0.02 -23.22 -9.67
C ALA A 40 -1.19 -22.30 -9.79
N THR A 41 -2.38 -22.78 -9.42
CA THR A 41 -3.61 -22.00 -9.50
C THR A 41 -3.68 -20.84 -8.50
N SER A 42 -3.07 -21.00 -7.33
CA SER A 42 -2.99 -20.00 -6.26
C SER A 42 -1.74 -19.13 -6.33
N ALA A 43 -0.85 -19.39 -7.30
CA ALA A 43 0.43 -18.71 -7.42
C ALA A 43 0.23 -17.19 -7.60
N PRO A 44 0.97 -16.34 -6.86
CA PRO A 44 0.85 -14.88 -6.97
C PRO A 44 0.99 -14.37 -8.40
N LEU A 45 1.93 -14.95 -9.18
CA LEU A 45 2.13 -14.60 -10.58
C LEU A 45 0.84 -14.75 -11.40
N ARG A 46 0.09 -15.83 -11.17
CA ARG A 46 -1.14 -16.15 -11.90
C ARG A 46 -2.30 -15.25 -11.46
N LYS A 47 -2.34 -14.90 -10.17
CA LYS A 47 -3.30 -13.91 -9.63
C LYS A 47 -3.08 -12.51 -10.21
N LEU A 48 -1.81 -12.14 -10.39
CA LEU A 48 -1.39 -10.84 -10.94
C LEU A 48 -1.40 -10.78 -12.48
N SER A 49 -1.51 -11.92 -13.18
CA SER A 49 -1.55 -11.99 -14.64
C SER A 49 -2.89 -12.53 -15.15
N VAL A 50 -3.10 -13.84 -15.03
CA VAL A 50 -4.25 -14.58 -15.58
C VAL A 50 -5.57 -14.19 -14.92
N ASP A 51 -5.60 -14.08 -13.60
CA ASP A 51 -6.85 -13.82 -12.87
C ASP A 51 -7.10 -12.33 -12.61
N LEU A 52 -6.21 -11.44 -13.05
CA LEU A 52 -6.33 -10.00 -12.87
C LEU A 52 -7.63 -9.48 -13.51
N ILE A 53 -7.87 -9.87 -14.76
CA ILE A 53 -9.06 -9.43 -15.53
C ILE A 53 -10.34 -9.98 -14.90
N LYS A 54 -10.32 -11.23 -14.43
CA LYS A 54 -11.49 -11.83 -13.74
C LYS A 54 -11.79 -11.08 -12.44
N THR A 55 -10.74 -10.78 -11.67
CA THR A 55 -10.85 -10.04 -10.40
C THR A 55 -11.45 -8.66 -10.63
N TYR A 56 -10.95 -7.91 -11.63
CA TYR A 56 -11.47 -6.59 -12.00
C TYR A 56 -12.96 -6.65 -12.38
N LYS A 57 -13.34 -7.59 -13.26
CA LYS A 57 -14.74 -7.78 -13.67
C LYS A 57 -15.65 -8.11 -12.49
N HIS A 58 -15.23 -9.03 -11.63
CA HIS A 58 -16.02 -9.43 -10.46
C HIS A 58 -16.23 -8.28 -9.48
N ILE A 59 -15.18 -7.51 -9.19
CA ILE A 59 -15.29 -6.32 -8.32
C ILE A 59 -16.29 -5.32 -8.90
N ASN A 60 -16.21 -5.03 -10.20
CA ASN A 60 -17.14 -4.14 -10.88
C ASN A 60 -18.59 -4.68 -10.82
N GLU A 61 -18.78 -5.97 -11.10
CA GLU A 61 -20.09 -6.62 -11.08
C GLU A 61 -20.75 -6.51 -9.69
N VAL A 62 -20.03 -6.88 -8.63
CA VAL A 62 -20.51 -6.78 -7.25
C VAL A 62 -20.83 -5.33 -6.89
N TYR A 63 -20.01 -4.38 -7.32
CA TYR A 63 -20.26 -2.95 -7.12
C TYR A 63 -21.58 -2.50 -7.77
N TYR A 64 -21.80 -2.80 -9.05
CA TYR A 64 -23.00 -2.39 -9.75
C TYR A 64 -24.26 -3.12 -9.25
N ALA A 65 -24.15 -4.40 -8.90
CA ALA A 65 -25.23 -5.13 -8.25
C ALA A 65 -25.64 -4.49 -6.91
N LYS A 66 -24.66 -4.13 -6.08
CA LYS A 66 -24.90 -3.45 -4.80
C LYS A 66 -25.49 -2.05 -4.99
N LYS A 67 -25.01 -1.29 -5.99
CA LYS A 67 -25.56 0.03 -6.36
C LYS A 67 -27.03 -0.07 -6.78
N LYS A 68 -27.38 -1.06 -7.64
CA LYS A 68 -28.75 -1.32 -8.09
C LYS A 68 -29.67 -1.70 -6.92
N ARG A 69 -29.23 -2.58 -6.02
CA ARG A 69 -30.02 -2.98 -4.83
C ARG A 69 -30.32 -1.80 -3.92
N ARG A 70 -29.36 -0.90 -3.69
CA ARG A 70 -29.56 0.32 -2.88
C ARG A 70 -30.57 1.27 -3.52
N ALA A 71 -30.54 1.42 -4.84
CA ALA A 71 -31.51 2.26 -5.56
C ALA A 71 -32.94 1.70 -5.50
N GLN A 72 -33.11 0.37 -5.52
CA GLN A 72 -34.42 -0.29 -5.41
C GLN A 72 -34.98 -0.33 -3.98
N GLN A 73 -34.11 -0.30 -2.97
CA GLN A 73 -34.47 -0.30 -1.55
C GLN A 73 -34.53 1.11 -0.94
N ALA A 74 -34.21 2.15 -1.71
CA ALA A 74 -34.43 3.52 -1.27
C ALA A 74 -35.95 3.71 -1.17
N PRO A 75 -36.52 3.96 0.04
CA PRO A 75 -37.90 4.35 0.14
C PRO A 75 -38.11 5.65 -0.64
N PRO A 76 -39.31 5.93 -1.18
CA PRO A 76 -39.65 7.29 -1.58
C PRO A 76 -39.36 8.20 -0.38
N GLN A 77 -38.45 9.15 -0.56
CA GLN A 77 -38.10 10.12 0.48
C GLN A 77 -39.34 10.93 0.81
N ASP A 78 -40.01 10.61 1.91
CA ASP A 78 -40.89 11.57 2.57
C ASP A 78 -40.02 12.74 3.04
N SER A 79 -40.29 13.87 2.41
CA SER A 79 -39.62 15.16 2.53
C SER A 79 -39.94 15.86 3.87
N SER A 80 -39.64 15.23 5.02
CA SER A 80 -40.03 15.86 6.30
C SER A 80 -39.12 15.68 7.51
N THR A 81 -38.02 14.92 7.45
CA THR A 81 -37.01 15.00 8.53
C THR A 81 -35.80 15.76 8.04
N LYS A 82 -35.78 17.04 8.43
CA LYS A 82 -34.65 17.96 8.54
C LYS A 82 -33.44 17.24 9.16
N LYS A 83 -32.72 16.43 8.37
CA LYS A 83 -31.37 15.99 8.71
C LYS A 83 -30.56 17.27 8.80
N GLU A 84 -30.13 17.62 10.00
CA GLU A 84 -29.07 18.61 10.17
C GLU A 84 -27.98 18.22 9.18
N LYS A 85 -27.79 19.06 8.14
CA LYS A 85 -26.76 18.83 7.13
C LYS A 85 -25.45 18.76 7.89
N LYS A 86 -24.92 17.55 8.05
CA LYS A 86 -23.61 17.37 8.66
C LYS A 86 -22.65 18.13 7.77
N VAL A 87 -22.13 19.25 8.27
CA VAL A 87 -21.19 20.06 7.52
C VAL A 87 -19.90 19.25 7.41
N LEU A 88 -19.66 18.70 6.22
CA LEU A 88 -18.43 17.99 5.88
C LEU A 88 -17.48 18.98 5.21
N ASN A 89 -16.21 18.94 5.57
CA ASN A 89 -15.17 19.81 5.02
C ASN A 89 -15.62 21.28 4.93
N HIS A 90 -16.12 21.86 6.03
CA HIS A 90 -16.63 23.25 6.06
C HIS A 90 -17.72 23.58 5.01
N GLY A 91 -18.40 22.57 4.46
CA GLY A 91 -19.43 22.73 3.42
C GLY A 91 -18.90 22.71 1.99
N TYR A 92 -17.63 22.34 1.79
CA TYR A 92 -17.04 22.11 0.47
C TYR A 92 -17.37 20.72 -0.08
N ASP A 93 -17.62 19.74 0.78
CA ASP A 93 -17.89 18.37 0.35
C ASP A 93 -19.37 18.01 0.56
N ASP A 94 -19.87 17.11 -0.29
CA ASP A 94 -21.17 16.49 -0.10
C ASP A 94 -21.11 15.27 0.84
N ASP A 95 -22.28 14.66 1.12
CA ASP A 95 -22.38 13.44 1.95
C ASP A 95 -21.58 12.25 1.40
N ASN A 96 -21.19 12.31 0.13
CA ASN A 96 -20.46 11.30 -0.60
C ASN A 96 -18.95 11.56 -0.63
N HIS A 97 -18.48 12.60 0.09
CA HIS A 97 -17.08 13.07 0.13
C HIS A 97 -16.57 13.56 -1.22
N ASP A 98 -17.48 13.96 -2.11
CA ASP A 98 -17.17 14.60 -3.38
C ASP A 98 -17.16 16.12 -3.20
N TYR A 99 -16.16 16.80 -3.77
CA TYR A 99 -16.10 18.27 -3.75
C TYR A 99 -17.27 18.89 -4.53
N ILE A 100 -17.95 19.86 -3.91
CA ILE A 100 -19.07 20.60 -4.49
C ILE A 100 -18.53 21.78 -5.30
N VAL A 101 -18.32 21.54 -6.59
CA VAL A 101 -17.94 22.59 -7.55
C VAL A 101 -19.07 23.61 -7.69
N ARG A 102 -18.75 24.89 -7.46
CA ARG A 102 -19.65 26.03 -7.63
C ARG A 102 -19.49 26.63 -9.02
N SER A 103 -20.57 27.22 -9.55
CA SER A 103 -20.50 27.90 -10.86
C SER A 103 -19.59 29.13 -10.78
N GLY A 104 -18.70 29.28 -11.77
CA GLY A 104 -17.71 30.37 -11.81
C GLY A 104 -16.54 30.18 -10.83
N GLU A 105 -16.38 28.98 -10.28
CA GLU A 105 -15.31 28.70 -9.35
C GLU A 105 -13.95 28.63 -10.05
N ARG A 106 -13.00 29.39 -9.51
CA ARG A 106 -11.61 29.42 -9.97
C ARG A 106 -10.67 28.97 -8.88
N TRP A 107 -9.84 27.98 -9.19
CA TRP A 107 -8.82 27.50 -8.28
C TRP A 107 -7.52 28.23 -8.52
N LEU A 108 -7.00 28.84 -7.46
CA LEU A 108 -5.76 29.61 -7.47
C LEU A 108 -5.74 30.71 -8.54
N GLU A 109 -6.92 31.23 -8.91
CA GLU A 109 -7.11 32.22 -9.98
C GLU A 109 -6.58 31.78 -11.36
N ARG A 110 -6.25 30.50 -11.51
CA ARG A 110 -5.57 29.94 -12.68
C ARG A 110 -6.41 28.91 -13.43
N TYR A 111 -7.16 28.08 -12.70
CA TYR A 111 -7.96 27.03 -13.29
C TYR A 111 -9.43 27.36 -13.10
N GLU A 112 -10.14 27.57 -14.19
CA GLU A 112 -11.59 27.74 -14.15
C GLU A 112 -12.24 26.36 -14.23
N ILE A 113 -12.99 25.97 -13.21
CA ILE A 113 -13.60 24.64 -13.19
C ILE A 113 -14.90 24.69 -13.98
N ASP A 114 -14.89 24.07 -15.16
CA ASP A 114 -16.00 24.04 -16.08
C ASP A 114 -16.86 22.78 -15.86
N SER A 115 -16.95 21.93 -16.88
CA SER A 115 -17.93 20.87 -16.98
C SER A 115 -17.46 19.56 -16.36
N LEU A 116 -18.41 18.76 -15.86
CA LEU A 116 -18.14 17.41 -15.35
C LEU A 116 -17.88 16.46 -16.51
N ILE A 117 -16.64 16.00 -16.65
CA ILE A 117 -16.22 15.04 -17.66
C ILE A 117 -16.53 13.61 -17.19
N GLY A 118 -16.38 13.32 -15.90
CA GLY A 118 -16.56 11.95 -15.40
C GLY A 118 -16.76 11.83 -13.91
N LYS A 119 -17.36 10.71 -13.50
CA LYS A 119 -17.45 10.28 -12.09
C LYS A 119 -17.02 8.82 -11.96
N GLY A 120 -16.36 8.52 -10.85
CA GLY A 120 -15.92 7.18 -10.50
C GLY A 120 -15.84 6.98 -8.99
N SER A 121 -15.39 5.81 -8.55
CA SER A 121 -15.15 5.54 -7.12
C SER A 121 -14.04 6.41 -6.53
N PHE A 122 -13.19 6.98 -7.37
CA PHE A 122 -12.13 7.92 -6.99
C PHE A 122 -12.64 9.37 -6.83
N GLY A 123 -13.88 9.66 -7.22
CA GLY A 123 -14.48 11.00 -7.15
C GLY A 123 -14.90 11.55 -8.52
N GLN A 124 -14.62 12.83 -8.77
CA GLN A 124 -15.04 13.57 -9.96
C GLN A 124 -13.86 13.99 -10.85
N VAL A 125 -14.08 14.01 -12.16
CA VAL A 125 -13.17 14.59 -13.17
C VAL A 125 -13.88 15.75 -13.85
N ARG A 126 -13.22 16.90 -13.93
CA ARG A 126 -13.76 18.14 -14.49
C ARG A 126 -12.84 18.67 -15.58
N ASP A 127 -13.43 19.34 -16.56
CA ASP A 127 -12.65 20.19 -17.45
C ASP A 127 -12.21 21.44 -16.68
N ALA A 128 -10.98 21.86 -16.92
CA ALA A 128 -10.37 22.96 -16.17
C ALA A 128 -9.39 23.73 -17.04
N PRO A 129 -9.87 24.59 -17.96
CA PRO A 129 -9.00 25.44 -18.76
C PRO A 129 -8.10 26.30 -17.87
N GLN A 130 -6.81 26.30 -18.20
CA GLN A 130 -5.82 27.15 -17.54
C GLN A 130 -5.84 28.54 -18.16
N HIS A 131 -6.02 29.56 -17.32
CA HIS A 131 -5.78 30.93 -17.68
C HIS A 131 -4.29 31.29 -17.54
N PRO A 132 -3.73 32.07 -18.48
CA PRO A 132 -2.38 32.60 -18.35
C PRO A 132 -2.29 33.55 -17.16
N ASP A 133 -1.15 33.54 -16.47
CA ASP A 133 -0.91 34.47 -15.36
C ASP A 133 -0.96 35.91 -15.93
N PRO A 134 -1.69 36.84 -15.30
CA PRO A 134 -1.87 38.20 -15.80
C PRO A 134 -0.57 39.03 -15.85
N GLY A 135 0.57 38.47 -15.45
CA GLY A 135 1.89 39.12 -15.45
C GLY A 135 2.88 38.61 -16.50
N THR A 136 2.53 37.63 -17.34
CA THR A 136 3.45 37.09 -18.36
C THR A 136 3.24 37.77 -19.71
N HIS A 137 3.63 39.05 -19.79
CA HIS A 137 3.86 39.72 -21.07
C HIS A 137 5.37 39.67 -21.34
N TRP A 138 5.77 39.04 -22.45
CA TRP A 138 7.15 39.08 -22.95
C TRP A 138 7.42 40.40 -23.67
#